data_AF-A0A7D5RTL1-F1
#
_entry.id   AF-A0A7D5RTL1-F1
#
_cell.length_a   1.000
_cell.length_b   1.000
_cell.length_c   1.000
_cell.angle_alpha   90.00
_cell.angle_beta   90.00
_cell.angle_gamma   90.00
#
_symmetry.space_group_name_H-M   'P 1'
#
loop_
_entity.id
_entity.type
_entity.pdbx_description
1 polymer ?
#
loop_
_entity_poly.entity_id
_entity_poly.type
_entity_poly.pdbx_seq_one_letter_code
_entity_poly.pdbx_strand_id
1 'polypeptide(L)'
;MNTNYAGFWLRLVAIIIDGIIIGVAQSFIFVPILAALGLGFANSVETMDISDPDQAAGIMASVMAMMGGYWILSLTIQVLYSTLMESSKLQATVGKLALGLKVTDLQGNKLDFTKALIRNLCKIISNFTLLIGYIMAGFTEKKQALHDMIASTLVLKKASLSNFTLQRVPLGTLFYLKKATALGFILIAAGKNPTNSPSASIATGCSEVISILSVVL
;
A
#
# COMPACT_ATOMS: atom_id res chain seq x y z
N MET A 1 0.35 -2.24 29.66
CA MET A 1 -0.10 -2.99 28.48
C MET A 1 1.12 -3.25 27.60
N ASN A 2 1.45 -4.50 27.24
CA ASN A 2 2.50 -4.80 26.28
C ASN A 2 2.05 -4.32 24.89
N THR A 3 2.20 -3.02 24.61
CA THR A 3 1.77 -2.40 23.36
C THR A 3 2.81 -2.70 22.27
N ASN A 4 2.64 -3.85 21.63
CA ASN A 4 3.42 -4.18 20.44
C ASN A 4 3.03 -3.25 19.28
N TYR A 5 3.83 -2.22 19.04
CA TYR A 5 3.67 -1.32 17.90
C TYR A 5 3.85 -2.07 16.58
N ALA A 6 2.95 -1.80 15.62
CA ALA A 6 3.03 -2.36 14.28
C ALA A 6 4.19 -1.72 13.52
N GLY A 7 5.17 -2.53 13.12
CA GLY A 7 6.29 -2.07 12.31
C GLY A 7 5.91 -1.76 10.87
N PHE A 8 6.81 -1.07 10.17
CA PHE A 8 6.66 -0.63 8.77
C PHE A 8 6.15 -1.74 7.84
N TRP A 9 6.81 -2.92 7.83
CA TRP A 9 6.48 -4.00 6.91
C TRP A 9 5.04 -4.53 7.01
N LEU A 10 4.50 -4.62 8.23
CA LEU A 10 3.11 -5.06 8.39
C LEU A 10 2.13 -4.02 7.86
N ARG A 11 2.49 -2.73 7.92
CA ARG A 11 1.67 -1.66 7.33
C ARG A 11 1.78 -1.66 5.82
N LEU A 12 2.97 -1.94 5.26
CA LEU A 12 3.16 -2.08 3.82
C LEU A 12 2.34 -3.24 3.27
N VAL A 13 2.40 -4.42 3.90
CA VAL A 13 1.58 -5.58 3.51
C VAL A 13 0.09 -5.26 3.64
N ALA A 14 -0.34 -4.57 4.70
CA ALA A 14 -1.74 -4.14 4.82
C ALA A 14 -2.16 -3.25 3.64
N ILE A 15 -1.32 -2.28 3.24
CA ILE A 15 -1.60 -1.39 2.11
C ILE A 15 -1.68 -2.17 0.80
N ILE A 16 -0.83 -3.17 0.59
CA ILE A 16 -0.89 -4.03 -0.60
C ILE A 16 -2.20 -4.82 -0.63
N ILE A 17 -2.58 -5.45 0.50
CA ILE A 17 -3.83 -6.22 0.59
C ILE A 17 -5.04 -5.30 0.36
N ASP A 18 -5.10 -4.15 1.04
CA ASP A 18 -6.17 -3.18 0.84
C ASP A 18 -6.20 -2.66 -0.61
N GLY A 19 -5.05 -2.46 -1.24
CA GLY A 19 -4.94 -2.06 -2.64
C GLY A 19 -5.49 -3.10 -3.61
N ILE A 20 -5.22 -4.38 -3.39
CA ILE A 20 -5.77 -5.48 -4.20
C ILE A 20 -7.29 -5.54 -4.03
N ILE A 21 -7.78 -5.48 -2.79
CA ILE A 21 -9.23 -5.56 -2.50
C ILE A 21 -9.98 -4.40 -3.16
N ILE A 22 -9.49 -3.17 -2.96
CA ILE A 22 -10.09 -1.98 -3.56
C ILE A 22 -9.96 -2.02 -5.09
N GLY A 23 -8.81 -2.43 -5.62
CA GLY A 23 -8.59 -2.52 -7.07
C GLY A 23 -9.51 -3.54 -7.74
N VAL A 24 -9.69 -4.71 -7.14
CA VAL A 24 -10.64 -5.71 -7.62
C VAL A 24 -12.08 -5.16 -7.53
N ALA A 25 -12.48 -4.59 -6.39
CA ALA A 25 -13.81 -4.01 -6.25
C ALA A 25 -14.08 -2.88 -7.25
N GLN A 26 -13.09 -2.02 -7.48
CA GLN A 26 -13.17 -0.96 -8.49
C GLN A 26 -13.25 -1.56 -9.90
N SER A 27 -12.54 -2.64 -10.22
CA SER A 27 -12.59 -3.25 -11.55
C SER A 27 -14.00 -3.72 -11.91
N PHE A 28 -14.74 -4.33 -10.98
CA PHE A 28 -16.13 -4.76 -11.21
C PHE A 28 -17.09 -3.61 -11.49
N ILE A 29 -16.81 -2.42 -10.95
CA ILE A 29 -17.66 -1.23 -11.16
C ILE A 29 -17.20 -0.47 -12.42
N PHE A 30 -15.89 -0.33 -12.61
CA PHE A 30 -15.33 0.57 -13.59
C PHE A 30 -15.22 -0.04 -14.99
N VAL A 31 -14.95 -1.35 -15.10
CA VAL A 31 -14.90 -2.05 -16.38
C VAL A 31 -16.22 -1.96 -17.17
N PRO A 32 -17.41 -2.24 -16.59
CA PRO A 32 -18.66 -2.12 -17.34
C PRO A 32 -18.98 -0.67 -17.73
N ILE A 33 -18.66 0.30 -16.85
CA ILE A 33 -18.84 1.73 -17.14
C ILE A 33 -17.93 2.15 -18.30
N LEU A 34 -16.65 1.76 -18.25
CA LEU A 34 -15.67 2.07 -19.28
C LEU A 34 -16.03 1.37 -20.60
N ALA A 35 -16.54 0.14 -20.57
CA ALA A 35 -16.99 -0.55 -21.77
C ALA A 35 -18.18 0.17 -22.41
N ALA A 36 -19.20 0.55 -21.61
CA ALA A 36 -20.37 1.28 -22.11
C ALA A 36 -19.99 2.66 -22.69
N LEU A 37 -19.16 3.42 -21.97
CA LEU A 37 -18.68 4.73 -22.42
C LEU A 37 -17.71 4.61 -23.60
N GLY A 38 -16.85 3.59 -23.61
CA GLY A 38 -15.89 3.31 -24.67
C GLY A 38 -16.55 2.93 -25.99
N LEU A 39 -17.66 2.18 -25.95
CA LEU A 39 -18.50 1.94 -27.12
C LEU A 39 -19.13 3.24 -27.63
N GLY A 40 -19.65 4.09 -26.74
CA GLY A 40 -20.17 5.41 -27.12
C GLY A 40 -19.09 6.32 -27.74
N PHE A 41 -17.89 6.28 -27.18
CA PHE A 41 -16.73 7.02 -27.68
C PHE A 41 -16.25 6.49 -29.04
N ALA A 42 -16.17 5.18 -29.23
CA ALA A 42 -15.77 4.57 -30.50
C ALA A 42 -16.71 4.95 -31.65
N ASN A 43 -18.03 4.89 -31.43
CA ASN A 43 -19.02 5.33 -32.41
C ASN A 43 -18.88 6.83 -32.75
N SER A 44 -18.49 7.65 -31.77
CA SER A 44 -18.29 9.09 -31.98
C SER A 44 -17.04 9.36 -32.84
N VAL A 45 -15.95 8.64 -32.61
CA VAL A 45 -14.68 8.80 -33.33
C VAL A 45 -14.79 8.40 -34.80
N GLU A 46 -15.61 7.39 -35.14
CA GLU A 46 -15.83 7.00 -36.55
C GLU A 46 -16.44 8.13 -37.41
N THR A 47 -17.19 9.04 -36.79
CA THR A 47 -17.85 10.16 -37.48
C THR A 47 -17.03 11.45 -37.52
N MET A 48 -15.85 11.47 -36.88
CA MET A 48 -15.01 12.66 -36.74
C MET A 48 -13.83 12.65 -37.72
N ASP A 49 -13.51 13.82 -38.28
CA ASP A 49 -12.33 13.99 -39.09
C ASP A 49 -11.13 14.36 -38.21
N ILE A 50 -10.25 13.40 -37.95
CA ILE A 50 -9.07 13.57 -37.07
C ILE A 50 -8.01 14.48 -37.72
N SER A 51 -8.12 14.77 -39.03
CA SER A 51 -7.22 15.73 -39.68
C SER A 51 -7.52 17.18 -39.32
N ASP A 52 -8.71 17.46 -38.78
CA ASP A 52 -9.09 18.75 -38.22
C ASP A 52 -8.50 18.92 -36.80
N PRO A 53 -7.61 19.91 -36.58
CA PRO A 53 -6.98 20.14 -35.28
C PRO A 53 -7.97 20.38 -34.13
N ASP A 54 -9.12 20.99 -34.41
CA ASP A 54 -10.11 21.32 -33.39
C ASP A 54 -10.85 20.06 -32.91
N GLN A 55 -11.16 19.14 -33.81
CA GLN A 55 -11.78 17.86 -33.49
C GLN A 55 -10.80 16.92 -32.76
N ALA A 56 -9.55 16.87 -33.21
CA ALA A 56 -8.49 16.11 -32.53
C ALA A 56 -8.27 16.60 -31.09
N ALA A 57 -8.29 17.92 -30.86
CA ALA A 57 -8.18 18.51 -29.53
C ALA A 57 -9.37 18.13 -28.63
N GLY A 58 -10.59 18.12 -29.17
CA GLY A 58 -11.80 17.71 -28.44
C GLY A 58 -11.73 16.25 -27.96
N ILE A 59 -11.26 15.34 -28.82
CA ILE A 59 -11.05 13.93 -28.48
C ILE A 59 -10.03 13.80 -27.34
N MET A 60 -8.87 14.44 -27.47
CA MET A 60 -7.83 14.42 -26.43
C MET A 60 -8.34 14.98 -25.10
N ALA A 61 -9.09 16.08 -25.13
CA ALA A 61 -9.69 16.68 -23.94
C ALA A 61 -10.67 15.71 -23.25
N SER A 62 -11.52 15.02 -24.02
CA SER A 62 -12.47 14.04 -23.46
C SER A 62 -11.77 12.84 -22.81
N VAL A 63 -10.72 12.29 -23.44
CA VAL A 63 -9.94 11.18 -22.90
C VAL A 63 -9.22 11.61 -21.61
N MET A 64 -8.59 12.79 -21.61
CA MET A 64 -7.91 13.34 -20.44
C MET A 64 -8.88 13.61 -19.29
N ALA A 65 -10.08 14.13 -19.59
CA ALA A 65 -11.14 14.33 -18.60
C ALA A 65 -11.62 13.00 -18.01
N MET A 66 -11.79 11.96 -18.83
CA MET A 66 -12.17 10.62 -18.35
C MET A 66 -11.09 10.01 -17.45
N MET A 67 -9.82 10.07 -17.86
CA MET A 67 -8.70 9.58 -17.05
C MET A 67 -8.62 10.35 -15.72
N GLY A 68 -8.65 11.69 -15.77
CA GLY A 68 -8.61 12.53 -14.58
C GLY A 68 -9.79 12.25 -13.63
N GLY A 69 -10.99 12.08 -14.19
CA GLY A 69 -12.19 11.72 -13.42
C GLY A 69 -12.06 10.37 -12.71
N TYR A 70 -11.51 9.36 -13.38
CA TYR A 70 -11.20 8.07 -12.76
C TYR A 70 -10.24 8.19 -11.59
N TRP A 71 -9.13 8.94 -11.78
CA TRP A 71 -8.14 9.16 -10.73
C TRP A 71 -8.73 9.83 -9.49
N ILE A 72 -9.51 10.90 -9.69
CA ILE A 72 -10.17 11.63 -8.58
C ILE A 72 -11.15 10.72 -7.86
N LEU A 73 -12.03 10.03 -8.60
CA LEU A 73 -13.02 9.12 -8.02
C LEU A 73 -12.35 8.00 -7.22
N SER A 74 -11.27 7.41 -7.76
CA SER A 74 -10.54 6.34 -7.09
C SER A 74 -9.90 6.81 -5.78
N LEU A 75 -9.28 7.99 -5.77
CA LEU A 75 -8.75 8.62 -4.57
C LEU A 75 -9.85 8.91 -3.53
N THR A 76 -11.00 9.44 -3.96
CA THR A 76 -12.13 9.72 -3.07
C THR A 76 -12.64 8.43 -2.41
N ILE A 77 -12.82 7.36 -3.20
CA ILE A 77 -13.25 6.05 -2.68
C ILE A 77 -12.25 5.53 -1.65
N GLN A 78 -10.94 5.59 -1.95
CA GLN A 78 -9.90 5.07 -1.06
C GLN A 78 -9.85 5.81 0.28
N VAL A 79 -9.95 7.14 0.26
CA VAL A 79 -9.97 7.98 1.47
C VAL A 79 -11.22 7.72 2.28
N LEU A 80 -12.38 7.65 1.63
CA LEU A 80 -13.66 7.44 2.30
C LEU A 80 -13.72 6.04 2.93
N TYR A 81 -13.36 5.00 2.18
CA TYR A 81 -13.25 3.62 2.68
C TYR A 81 -12.35 3.54 3.91
N SER A 82 -11.12 4.07 3.81
CA SER A 82 -10.16 4.02 4.91
C SER A 82 -10.64 4.78 6.14
N THR A 83 -11.30 5.92 5.95
CA THR A 83 -11.80 6.78 7.04
C THR A 83 -12.97 6.13 7.76
N LEU A 84 -13.94 5.60 7.02
CA LEU A 84 -15.11 4.93 7.58
C LEU A 84 -14.71 3.66 8.35
N MET A 85 -13.79 2.86 7.80
CA MET A 85 -13.33 1.65 8.48
C MET A 85 -12.48 1.92 9.72
N GLU A 86 -11.55 2.88 9.65
CA GLU A 86 -10.66 3.22 10.78
C GLU A 86 -11.43 3.91 11.95
N SER A 87 -12.52 4.61 11.68
CA SER A 87 -13.39 5.23 12.71
C SER A 87 -14.52 4.31 13.23
N SER A 88 -14.77 3.21 12.53
CA SER A 88 -15.75 2.20 12.95
C SER A 88 -15.25 1.36 14.13
N LYS A 89 -16.11 0.49 14.67
CA LYS A 89 -15.79 -0.48 15.73
C LYS A 89 -14.62 -1.41 15.37
N LEU A 90 -14.35 -1.58 14.07
CA LEU A 90 -13.24 -2.40 13.57
C LEU A 90 -11.87 -1.75 13.82
N GLN A 91 -11.80 -0.41 13.88
CA GLN A 91 -10.56 0.35 14.07
C GLN A 91 -9.46 -0.01 13.07
N ALA A 92 -9.81 -0.57 11.91
CA ALA A 92 -8.87 -1.14 10.96
C ALA A 92 -9.55 -1.26 9.60
N THR A 93 -8.78 -1.07 8.53
CA THR A 93 -9.17 -1.47 7.17
C THR A 93 -9.13 -2.98 7.03
N VAL A 94 -9.70 -3.55 5.98
CA VAL A 94 -9.74 -5.02 5.79
C VAL A 94 -8.33 -5.63 5.79
N GLY A 95 -7.37 -5.02 5.09
CA GLY A 95 -5.98 -5.49 5.07
C GLY A 95 -5.30 -5.40 6.43
N LYS A 96 -5.57 -4.34 7.20
CA LYS A 96 -5.09 -4.22 8.58
C LYS A 96 -5.73 -5.24 9.51
N LEU A 97 -7.01 -5.50 9.34
CA LEU A 97 -7.75 -6.49 10.12
C LEU A 97 -7.20 -7.90 9.89
N ALA A 98 -6.89 -8.25 8.63
CA ALA A 98 -6.28 -9.52 8.25
C ALA A 98 -4.91 -9.75 8.93
N LEU A 99 -4.14 -8.67 9.15
CA LEU A 99 -2.86 -8.71 9.86
C LEU A 99 -2.99 -8.48 11.39
N GLY A 100 -4.23 -8.43 11.91
CA GLY A 100 -4.54 -8.17 13.32
C GLY A 100 -4.00 -6.84 13.83
N LEU A 101 -4.01 -5.81 12.98
CA LEU A 101 -3.64 -4.45 13.34
C LEU A 101 -4.89 -3.63 13.70
N LYS A 102 -4.74 -2.69 14.62
CA LYS A 102 -5.76 -1.69 14.94
C LYS A 102 -5.15 -0.29 15.00
N VAL A 103 -5.92 0.71 14.60
CA VAL A 103 -5.60 2.13 14.63
C VAL A 103 -6.31 2.75 15.83
N THR A 104 -5.54 3.43 16.68
CA THR A 104 -6.02 4.04 17.91
C THR A 104 -5.52 5.47 18.07
N ASP A 105 -6.11 6.24 18.97
CA ASP A 105 -5.47 7.45 19.48
C ASP A 105 -4.20 7.12 20.32
N LEU A 106 -3.55 8.13 20.87
CA LEU A 106 -2.38 7.97 21.75
C LEU A 106 -2.71 7.22 23.05
N GLN A 107 -3.96 7.22 23.47
CA GLN A 107 -4.49 6.60 24.69
C GLN A 107 -4.99 5.15 24.43
N GLY A 108 -5.04 4.70 23.18
CA GLY A 108 -5.51 3.37 22.79
C GLY A 108 -7.01 3.27 22.49
N ASN A 109 -7.74 4.39 22.48
CA ASN A 109 -9.17 4.46 22.19
C ASN A 109 -9.45 4.50 20.67
N LYS A 110 -10.74 4.40 20.35
CA LYS A 110 -11.27 4.54 18.98
C LYS A 110 -11.03 5.93 18.43
N LEU A 111 -10.72 6.03 17.13
CA LEU A 111 -10.63 7.31 16.46
C LEU A 111 -12.02 7.90 16.21
N ASP A 112 -12.10 9.22 16.38
CA ASP A 112 -13.19 10.03 15.83
C ASP A 112 -13.09 10.09 14.30
N PHE A 113 -14.23 10.23 13.62
CA PHE A 113 -14.28 10.32 12.16
C PHE A 113 -13.38 11.43 11.61
N THR A 114 -13.39 12.62 12.22
CA THR A 114 -12.56 13.75 11.82
C THR A 114 -11.07 13.45 11.92
N LYS A 115 -10.63 12.79 13.00
CA LYS A 115 -9.21 12.40 13.17
C LYS A 115 -8.80 11.36 12.12
N ALA A 116 -9.66 10.37 11.86
CA ALA A 116 -9.43 9.39 10.81
C ALA A 116 -9.38 10.05 9.41
N LEU A 117 -10.21 11.07 9.16
CA LEU A 117 -10.23 11.80 7.89
C LEU A 117 -8.94 12.58 7.69
N ILE A 118 -8.54 13.40 8.67
CA ILE A 118 -7.30 14.19 8.63
C ILE A 118 -6.10 13.26 8.41
N ARG A 119 -6.03 12.16 9.16
CA ARG A 119 -5.02 11.11 8.99
C ARG A 119 -4.95 10.60 7.55
N ASN A 120 -6.08 10.28 6.94
CA ASN A 120 -6.13 9.76 5.56
C ASN A 120 -5.85 10.82 4.50
N LEU A 121 -6.25 12.07 4.71
CA LEU A 121 -5.89 13.19 3.83
C LEU A 121 -4.37 13.46 3.87
N CYS A 122 -3.76 13.41 5.05
CA CYS A 122 -2.30 13.53 5.20
C CYS A 122 -1.54 12.37 4.52
N LYS A 123 -2.16 11.19 4.34
CA LYS A 123 -1.56 10.11 3.54
C LYS A 123 -1.46 10.50 2.06
N ILE A 124 -2.39 11.27 1.51
CA ILE A 124 -2.32 11.75 0.12
C ILE A 124 -1.07 12.61 -0.06
N ILE A 125 -0.86 13.56 0.86
CA ILE A 125 0.33 14.43 0.89
C ILE A 125 1.61 13.59 1.06
N SER A 126 1.56 12.55 1.88
CA SER A 126 2.69 11.63 2.11
C SER A 126 2.98 10.72 0.92
N ASN A 127 1.97 10.38 0.11
CA ASN A 127 2.14 9.63 -1.14
C ASN A 127 2.81 10.49 -2.22
N PHE A 128 2.48 11.79 -2.28
CA PHE A 128 3.14 12.74 -3.19
C PHE A 128 4.62 12.99 -2.83
N THR A 129 5.00 12.85 -1.56
CA THR A 129 6.38 13.03 -1.08
C THR A 129 7.20 11.73 -1.06
N LEU A 130 6.97 10.80 -2.00
CA LEU A 130 7.85 9.64 -2.27
C LEU A 130 7.89 8.54 -1.20
N LEU A 131 6.78 8.24 -0.51
CA LEU A 131 6.69 7.16 0.50
C LEU A 131 7.62 7.34 1.72
N ILE A 132 8.36 8.45 1.80
CA ILE A 132 9.29 8.78 2.90
C ILE A 132 8.55 8.81 4.23
N GLY A 133 7.30 9.30 4.23
CA GLY A 133 6.44 9.33 5.40
C GLY A 133 6.15 7.95 6.01
N TYR A 134 6.17 6.88 5.20
CA TYR A 134 6.03 5.50 5.68
C TYR A 134 7.35 4.96 6.21
N ILE A 135 8.48 5.28 5.56
CA ILE A 135 9.82 4.85 5.99
C ILE A 135 10.16 5.39 7.39
N MET A 136 9.66 6.59 7.75
CA MET A 136 9.83 7.19 9.07
C MET A 136 9.26 6.32 10.21
N ALA A 137 8.22 5.52 9.94
CA ALA A 137 7.68 4.56 10.90
C ALA A 137 8.67 3.42 11.26
N GLY A 138 9.75 3.26 10.49
CA GLY A 138 10.86 2.35 10.80
C GLY A 138 11.86 2.90 11.82
N PHE A 139 11.96 4.23 11.94
CA PHE A 139 13.00 4.91 12.73
C PHE A 139 12.47 5.59 14.00
N THR A 140 11.15 5.76 14.15
CA THR A 140 10.57 6.40 15.34
C THR A 140 10.31 5.40 16.49
N GLU A 141 10.48 5.84 17.74
CA GLU A 141 10.31 5.01 18.96
C GLU A 141 8.92 4.36 19.04
N LYS A 142 7.88 5.11 18.65
CA LYS A 142 6.48 4.63 18.61
C LYS A 142 6.07 4.07 17.24
N LYS A 143 7.02 3.96 16.30
CA LYS A 143 6.82 3.53 14.91
C LYS A 143 5.71 4.31 14.20
N GLN A 144 5.62 5.61 14.45
CA GLN A 144 4.63 6.50 13.83
C GLN A 144 5.14 6.98 12.47
N ALA A 145 4.25 6.99 11.48
CA ALA A 145 4.47 7.65 10.19
C ALA A 145 4.14 9.15 10.29
N LEU A 146 4.55 9.94 9.31
CA LEU A 146 4.30 11.39 9.29
C LEU A 146 2.81 11.74 9.48
N HIS A 147 1.93 11.10 8.71
CA HIS A 147 0.49 11.28 8.82
C HIS A 147 -0.08 10.76 10.15
N ASP A 148 0.58 9.80 10.80
CA ASP A 148 0.18 9.33 12.13
C ASP A 148 0.50 10.35 13.21
N MET A 149 1.66 11.01 13.10
CA MET A 149 2.12 12.05 14.03
C MET A 149 1.22 13.27 13.98
N ILE A 150 0.90 13.74 12.77
CA ILE A 150 -0.01 14.87 12.55
C ILE A 150 -1.39 14.58 13.14
N ALA A 151 -1.90 13.36 12.95
CA ALA A 151 -3.20 12.96 13.47
C ALA A 151 -3.18 12.52 14.95
N SER A 152 -2.02 12.48 15.60
CA SER A 152 -1.84 11.94 16.96
C SER A 152 -2.44 10.53 17.13
N THR A 153 -2.04 9.61 16.23
CA THR A 153 -2.58 8.25 16.15
C THR A 153 -1.48 7.19 16.23
N LEU A 154 -1.87 5.98 16.64
CA LEU A 154 -1.00 4.82 16.77
C LEU A 154 -1.58 3.62 16.03
N VAL A 155 -0.71 2.73 15.56
CA VAL A 155 -1.10 1.42 15.03
C VAL A 155 -0.53 0.33 15.91
N LEU A 156 -1.43 -0.41 16.56
CA LEU A 156 -1.12 -1.44 17.54
C LEU A 156 -1.43 -2.82 16.97
N LYS A 157 -0.64 -3.84 17.35
CA LYS A 157 -0.99 -5.23 17.09
C LYS A 157 -2.01 -5.71 18.12
N LYS A 158 -3.04 -6.43 17.67
CA LYS A 158 -3.99 -7.12 18.54
C LYS A 158 -3.30 -8.35 19.14
N ALA A 159 -3.40 -8.52 20.45
CA ALA A 159 -2.75 -9.62 21.17
C ALA A 159 -3.17 -11.02 20.68
N SER A 160 -4.33 -11.15 20.05
CA SER A 160 -4.87 -12.44 19.61
C SER A 160 -4.08 -13.14 18.49
N LEU A 161 -3.22 -12.43 17.73
CA LEU A 161 -2.36 -13.03 16.70
C LEU A 161 -0.90 -13.24 17.15
N SER A 162 -0.53 -12.88 18.39
CA SER A 162 0.82 -13.18 18.88
C SER A 162 1.08 -14.69 18.97
N ASN A 163 0.03 -15.50 19.01
CA ASN A 163 0.12 -16.95 19.19
C ASN A 163 0.08 -17.75 17.86
N PHE A 164 -0.15 -17.11 16.70
CA PHE A 164 -0.31 -17.86 15.44
C PHE A 164 0.88 -17.76 14.47
N THR A 165 1.81 -16.80 14.60
CA THR A 165 2.82 -16.61 13.52
C THR A 165 4.26 -16.28 13.95
N LEU A 166 4.60 -16.29 15.25
CA LEU A 166 6.00 -16.13 15.70
C LEU A 166 6.62 -17.42 16.25
N GLN A 167 5.94 -18.56 16.10
CA GLN A 167 6.46 -19.88 16.52
C GLN A 167 6.91 -20.76 15.34
N ARG A 168 6.72 -20.33 14.08
CA ARG A 168 7.08 -21.14 12.88
C ARG A 168 8.22 -20.62 12.02
N VAL A 169 8.86 -19.50 12.37
CA VAL A 169 10.09 -19.07 11.69
C VAL A 169 11.16 -18.93 12.76
N PRO A 170 12.20 -19.79 12.78
CA PRO A 170 13.24 -19.73 13.80
C PRO A 170 13.85 -18.32 13.80
N LEU A 171 14.00 -17.77 15.00
CA LEU A 171 14.39 -16.37 15.24
C LEU A 171 15.68 -15.97 14.50
N GLY A 172 16.56 -16.95 14.22
CA GLY A 172 17.76 -16.79 13.40
C GLY A 172 17.47 -16.40 11.96
N THR A 173 16.46 -17.00 11.30
CA THR A 173 16.13 -16.72 9.89
C THR A 173 15.62 -15.29 9.70
N LEU A 174 14.91 -14.75 10.69
CA LEU A 174 14.47 -13.36 10.69
C LEU A 174 15.64 -12.37 10.84
N PHE A 175 16.70 -12.78 11.54
CA PHE A 175 17.94 -12.01 11.68
C PHE A 175 18.73 -11.99 10.38
N TYR A 176 18.79 -13.12 9.67
CA TYR A 176 19.46 -13.25 8.37
C TYR A 176 18.73 -12.48 7.26
N LEU A 177 17.40 -12.54 7.18
CA LEU A 177 16.61 -11.77 6.20
C LEU A 177 16.72 -10.25 6.42
N LYS A 178 16.75 -9.81 7.68
CA LYS A 178 16.98 -8.39 8.01
C LYS A 178 18.40 -7.94 7.67
N LYS A 179 19.42 -8.77 7.89
CA LYS A 179 20.80 -8.47 7.49
C LYS A 179 20.98 -8.50 5.96
N ALA A 180 20.40 -9.46 5.26
CA ALA A 180 20.54 -9.62 3.82
C ALA A 180 19.89 -8.46 3.04
N THR A 181 18.73 -7.97 3.48
CA THR A 181 18.06 -6.81 2.87
C THR A 181 18.78 -5.49 3.17
N ALA A 182 19.33 -5.32 4.37
CA ALA A 182 20.16 -4.15 4.72
C ALA A 182 21.48 -4.14 3.93
N LEU A 183 22.12 -5.31 3.74
CA LEU A 183 23.35 -5.44 2.95
C LEU A 183 23.07 -5.22 1.45
N GLY A 184 21.95 -5.71 0.94
CA GLY A 184 21.49 -5.43 -0.42
C GLY A 184 21.27 -3.93 -0.66
N PHE A 185 20.69 -3.23 0.31
CA PHE A 185 20.53 -1.77 0.26
C PHE A 185 21.86 -1.01 0.31
N ILE A 186 22.83 -1.47 1.13
CA ILE A 186 24.18 -0.89 1.20
C ILE A 186 24.96 -1.12 -0.11
N LEU A 187 24.82 -2.29 -0.74
CA LEU A 187 25.49 -2.60 -2.01
C LEU A 187 24.89 -1.81 -3.18
N ILE A 188 23.57 -1.62 -3.21
CA ILE A 188 22.87 -0.78 -4.20
C ILE A 188 23.21 0.71 -3.99
N ALA A 189 23.29 1.16 -2.73
CA ALA A 189 23.67 2.55 -2.40
C ALA A 189 25.17 2.84 -2.62
N ALA A 190 26.03 1.83 -2.58
CA ALA A 190 27.48 1.97 -2.79
C ALA A 190 27.94 1.78 -4.25
N GLY A 191 27.01 1.57 -5.20
CA GLY A 191 27.32 1.52 -6.64
C GLY A 191 28.26 0.39 -7.08
N LYS A 192 28.44 -0.68 -6.28
CA LYS A 192 29.29 -1.83 -6.64
C LYS A 192 28.48 -2.92 -7.33
N ASN A 193 28.79 -3.17 -8.60
CA ASN A 193 28.23 -4.24 -9.41
C ASN A 193 28.63 -5.61 -8.81
N PRO A 194 27.69 -6.52 -8.47
CA PRO A 194 27.96 -7.72 -7.66
C PRO A 194 28.69 -8.87 -8.40
N THR A 195 29.28 -8.64 -9.57
CA THR A 195 29.84 -9.71 -10.41
C THR A 195 31.32 -10.04 -10.17
N ASN A 196 32.05 -9.30 -9.33
CA ASN A 196 33.51 -9.46 -9.18
C ASN A 196 33.97 -9.82 -7.76
N SER A 197 33.41 -10.85 -7.12
CA SER A 197 34.19 -11.59 -6.13
C SER A 197 33.84 -13.09 -6.07
N PRO A 198 34.86 -13.96 -5.91
CA PRO A 198 34.72 -15.40 -6.02
C PRO A 198 34.45 -16.03 -4.64
N SER A 199 33.31 -16.68 -4.48
CA SER A 199 33.15 -17.88 -3.63
C SER A 199 31.70 -18.37 -3.63
N ALA A 200 31.37 -19.13 -4.67
CA ALA A 200 30.71 -20.44 -4.69
C ALA A 200 29.85 -20.98 -3.50
N SER A 201 29.23 -20.16 -2.64
CA SER A 201 28.30 -20.63 -1.57
C SER A 201 26.90 -20.01 -1.64
N ILE A 202 26.63 -19.14 -2.61
CA ILE A 202 25.35 -18.42 -2.76
C ILE A 202 24.35 -19.20 -3.65
N ALA A 203 24.85 -20.14 -4.47
CA ALA A 203 24.01 -20.91 -5.38
C ALA A 203 23.04 -21.88 -4.67
N THR A 204 23.34 -22.29 -3.43
CA THR A 204 22.47 -23.20 -2.67
C THR A 204 21.20 -22.50 -2.15
N GLY A 205 21.29 -21.20 -1.85
CA GLY A 205 20.17 -20.41 -1.30
C GLY A 205 19.08 -20.03 -2.32
N CYS A 206 19.40 -20.02 -3.63
CA CYS A 206 18.39 -19.78 -4.67
C CYS A 206 17.37 -20.94 -4.79
N SER A 207 17.76 -22.17 -4.44
CA SER A 207 16.86 -23.33 -4.52
C SER A 207 15.77 -23.31 -3.44
N GLU A 208 16.07 -22.80 -2.24
CA GLU A 208 15.08 -22.69 -1.15
C GLU A 208 14.08 -21.55 -1.38
N VAL A 209 14.49 -20.45 -2.02
CA VAL A 209 13.57 -19.34 -2.37
C VAL A 209 12.52 -19.81 -3.40
N ILE A 210 12.90 -20.69 -4.33
CA ILE A 210 11.97 -21.32 -5.28
C ILE A 210 11.09 -22.37 -4.58
N SER A 211 11.61 -23.10 -3.59
CA SER A 211 10.83 -24.04 -2.77
C SER A 211 9.78 -23.35 -1.89
N ILE A 212 10.03 -22.11 -1.44
CA ILE A 212 9.06 -21.32 -0.67
C ILE A 212 7.97 -20.75 -1.58
N LEU A 213 8.29 -20.45 -2.85
CA LEU A 213 7.32 -19.96 -3.83
C LEU A 213 6.31 -21.03 -4.26
N SER A 214 6.70 -22.31 -4.23
CA SER A 214 5.86 -23.47 -4.62
C SER A 214 4.92 -23.96 -3.51
N VAL A 215 5.05 -23.45 -2.29
CA VAL A 215 4.11 -23.68 -1.18
C VAL A 215 3.03 -22.58 -1.11
N VAL A 216 3.21 -21.50 -1.88
CA VAL A 216 2.34 -20.30 -1.87
C VAL A 216 1.48 -20.16 -3.14
N LEU A 217 1.77 -20.93 -4.19
CA LEU A 217 0.91 -21.14 -5.37
C LEU A 217 0.18 -22.47 -5.25
#